data_AF-A0A834X1E2-F1
#
_entry.id   AF-A0A834X1E2-F1
#
_cell.length_a   1.000
_cell.length_b   1.000
_cell.length_c   1.000
_cell.angle_alpha   90.00
_cell.angle_beta   90.00
_cell.angle_gamma   90.00
#
_symmetry.space_group_name_H-M   'P 1'
#
loop_
_entity.id
_entity.type
_entity.pdbx_description
1 polymer ?
#
loop_
_entity_poly.entity_id
_entity_poly.type
_entity_poly.pdbx_seq_one_letter_code
_entity_poly.pdbx_strand_id
1 'polypeptide(L)'
;MITSLDAGDSIVLAKSFSNMLSLANLAEEVQIAYRRRNKLKKGDFADENSATTESDIEETLKKLVVDLNKSPEQVFDAIKNQTVDLVLTAHPTQSVRRSLLQKYGR
;
A
#
# COMPACT_ATOMS: atom_id res chain seq x y z
N MET A 1 -1.95 -20.94 31.18
CA MET A 1 -1.90 -19.49 31.43
C MET A 1 -2.82 -18.68 30.52
N ILE A 2 -3.01 -19.01 29.23
CA ILE A 2 -4.11 -18.40 28.44
C ILE A 2 -5.42 -19.19 28.63
N THR A 3 -5.33 -20.50 28.83
CA THR A 3 -6.44 -21.43 29.07
C THR A 3 -7.05 -21.37 30.48
N SER A 4 -6.51 -20.53 31.36
CA SER A 4 -6.98 -20.37 32.75
C SER A 4 -7.98 -19.23 32.92
N LEU A 5 -8.25 -18.47 31.84
CA LEU A 5 -9.26 -17.42 31.82
C LEU A 5 -10.64 -18.03 31.56
N ASP A 6 -11.68 -17.40 32.09
CA ASP A 6 -13.03 -17.74 31.70
C ASP A 6 -13.31 -17.30 30.25
N ALA A 7 -14.45 -17.73 29.70
CA ALA A 7 -14.79 -17.41 28.31
C ALA A 7 -14.98 -15.90 28.08
N GLY A 8 -15.48 -15.17 29.07
CA GLY A 8 -15.72 -13.73 28.97
C GLY A 8 -14.41 -12.95 28.87
N ASP A 9 -13.50 -13.21 29.81
CA ASP A 9 -12.17 -12.61 29.87
C ASP A 9 -11.34 -12.97 28.64
N SER A 10 -11.44 -14.21 28.17
CA SER A 10 -10.78 -14.66 26.94
C SER A 10 -11.23 -13.87 25.71
N ILE A 11 -12.55 -13.61 25.58
CA ILE A 11 -13.10 -12.81 24.47
C ILE A 11 -12.63 -11.35 24.56
N VAL A 12 -12.65 -10.77 25.76
CA VAL A 12 -12.20 -9.38 25.97
C VAL A 12 -10.72 -9.24 25.63
N LEU A 13 -9.89 -10.19 26.07
CA LEU A 13 -8.46 -10.22 25.77
C LEU A 13 -8.21 -10.31 24.26
N ALA A 14 -8.84 -11.27 23.57
CA ALA A 14 -8.68 -11.45 22.13
C ALA A 14 -9.12 -10.20 21.33
N LYS A 15 -10.25 -9.59 21.71
CA LYS A 15 -10.73 -8.33 21.09
C LYS A 15 -9.76 -7.18 21.32
N SER A 16 -9.18 -7.09 22.50
CA SER A 16 -8.23 -6.03 22.85
C SER A 16 -6.98 -6.11 21.97
N PHE A 17 -6.39 -7.29 21.81
CA PHE A 17 -5.24 -7.50 20.92
C PHE A 17 -5.58 -7.27 19.45
N SER A 18 -6.75 -7.72 18.98
CA SER A 18 -7.20 -7.45 17.61
C SER A 18 -7.35 -5.94 17.34
N ASN A 19 -7.84 -5.18 18.32
CA ASN A 19 -7.92 -3.73 18.21
C ASN A 19 -6.54 -3.06 18.24
N MET A 20 -5.63 -3.50 19.12
CA MET A 20 -4.25 -3.01 19.15
C MET A 20 -3.54 -3.24 17.81
N LEU A 21 -3.73 -4.41 17.19
CA LEU A 21 -3.19 -4.69 15.86
C LEU A 21 -3.80 -3.77 14.79
N SER A 22 -5.11 -3.52 14.86
CA SER A 22 -5.78 -2.60 13.94
C SER A 22 -5.23 -1.17 14.06
N LEU A 23 -4.96 -0.71 15.29
CA LEU A 23 -4.33 0.60 15.54
C LEU A 23 -2.87 0.65 15.07
N ALA A 24 -2.11 -0.44 15.24
CA ALA A 24 -0.75 -0.54 14.73
C ALA A 24 -0.71 -0.44 13.20
N ASN A 25 -1.62 -1.14 12.51
CA ASN A 25 -1.75 -1.06 11.05
C ASN A 25 -2.11 0.37 10.60
N LEU A 26 -3.02 1.05 11.30
CA LEU A 26 -3.35 2.45 10.99
C LEU A 26 -2.15 3.38 11.17
N ALA A 27 -1.37 3.20 12.25
CA ALA A 27 -0.15 3.97 12.46
C ALA A 27 0.88 3.72 11.35
N GLU A 28 0.98 2.49 10.85
CA GLU A 28 1.83 2.15 9.70
C GLU A 28 1.33 2.81 8.41
N GLU A 29 0.03 2.78 8.12
CA GLU A 29 -0.56 3.46 6.95
C GLU A 29 -0.25 4.96 6.96
N VAL A 30 -0.42 5.63 8.10
CA VAL A 30 -0.07 7.05 8.28
C VAL A 30 1.43 7.25 8.08
N GLN A 31 2.27 6.41 8.68
CA GLN A 31 3.72 6.51 8.54
C GLN A 31 4.17 6.32 7.08
N ILE A 32 3.55 5.42 6.32
CA ILE A 32 3.84 5.21 4.89
C ILE A 32 3.37 6.42 4.07
N ALA A 33 2.15 6.91 4.32
CA ALA A 33 1.56 8.03 3.59
C ALA A 33 2.36 9.34 3.73
N TYR A 34 2.89 9.62 4.92
CA TYR A 34 3.67 10.82 5.21
C TYR A 34 5.18 10.60 5.13
N ARG A 35 5.65 9.40 4.78
CA ARG A 35 7.07 9.14 4.62
C ARG A 35 7.63 9.97 3.48
N ARG A 36 8.70 10.72 3.75
CA ARG A 36 9.45 11.40 2.69
C ARG A 36 10.12 10.36 1.78
N ARG A 37 9.91 10.48 0.47
CA ARG A 37 10.60 9.66 -0.53
C ARG A 37 12.11 9.90 -0.49
N ASN A 38 12.88 8.82 -0.65
CA ASN A 38 14.33 8.92 -0.71
C ASN A 38 14.76 9.33 -2.13
N LYS A 39 15.56 10.40 -2.23
CA LYS A 39 16.08 10.89 -3.52
C LYS A 39 17.39 10.20 -3.93
N LEU A 40 18.05 9.51 -3.01
CA LEU A 40 19.26 8.74 -3.27
C LEU A 40 18.85 7.34 -3.75
N LYS A 41 18.66 7.21 -5.07
CA LYS A 41 18.35 5.94 -5.75
C LYS A 41 19.62 5.39 -6.41
N LYS A 42 19.75 4.07 -6.51
CA LYS A 42 20.87 3.43 -7.21
C LYS A 42 20.72 3.51 -8.73
N GLY A 43 19.50 3.76 -9.22
CA GLY A 43 19.19 3.85 -10.65
C GLY A 43 19.07 2.48 -11.31
N ASP A 44 18.99 1.41 -10.52
CA ASP A 44 18.88 0.02 -11.00
C ASP A 44 17.46 -0.52 -10.75
N PHE A 45 17.07 -1.58 -11.44
CA PHE A 45 15.74 -2.19 -11.34
C PHE A 45 15.37 -2.64 -9.92
N ALA A 46 16.37 -2.91 -9.07
CA ALA A 46 16.16 -3.24 -7.67
C ALA A 46 15.46 -2.12 -6.88
N ASP A 47 15.54 -0.86 -7.33
CA ASP A 47 14.88 0.28 -6.69
C ASP A 47 13.34 0.24 -6.83
N GLU A 48 12.81 -0.45 -7.84
CA GLU A 48 11.37 -0.57 -8.10
C GLU A 48 10.63 -1.52 -7.15
N ASN A 49 11.37 -2.27 -6.31
CA ASN A 49 10.79 -3.24 -5.36
C ASN A 49 10.29 -2.63 -4.04
N SER A 50 10.46 -1.32 -3.84
CA SER A 50 10.05 -0.64 -2.61
C SER A 50 9.45 0.73 -2.90
N ALA A 51 8.30 1.02 -2.30
CA ALA A 51 7.64 2.33 -2.41
C ALA A 51 8.52 3.52 -1.97
N THR A 52 9.58 3.26 -1.20
CA THR A 52 10.53 4.32 -0.79
C THR A 52 11.47 4.77 -1.91
N THR A 53 11.70 3.91 -2.91
CA THR A 53 12.71 4.03 -3.97
C THR A 53 12.12 3.90 -5.37
N GLU A 54 10.91 3.38 -5.52
CA GLU A 54 10.21 3.21 -6.80
C GLU A 54 10.13 4.53 -7.57
N SER A 55 10.19 4.43 -8.90
CA SER A 55 10.06 5.60 -9.75
C SER A 55 8.61 6.07 -9.81
N ASP A 56 8.44 7.38 -9.69
CA ASP A 56 7.16 7.98 -9.99
C ASP A 56 6.89 7.99 -11.50
N ILE A 57 5.68 8.41 -11.88
CA ILE A 57 5.29 8.42 -13.28
C ILE A 57 6.19 9.34 -14.12
N GLU A 58 6.63 10.47 -13.58
CA GLU A 58 7.48 11.42 -14.31
C GLU A 58 8.91 10.88 -14.50
N GLU A 59 9.49 10.30 -13.46
CA GLU A 59 10.77 9.60 -13.51
C GLU A 59 10.72 8.43 -14.50
N THR A 60 9.61 7.68 -14.52
CA THR A 60 9.41 6.58 -15.47
C THR A 60 9.36 7.09 -16.90
N LEU A 61 8.60 8.16 -17.18
CA LEU A 61 8.55 8.78 -18.50
C LEU A 61 9.92 9.32 -18.93
N LYS A 62 10.68 9.93 -18.00
CA LYS A 62 12.04 10.39 -18.27
C LYS A 62 12.99 9.24 -18.61
N LYS A 63 12.96 8.14 -17.84
CA LYS A 63 13.75 6.92 -18.15
C LYS A 63 13.40 6.37 -19.53
N LEU A 64 12.12 6.33 -19.90
CA LEU A 64 11.67 5.86 -21.22
C LEU A 64 12.24 6.71 -22.38
N VAL A 65 12.26 8.04 -22.22
CA VAL A 65 12.72 8.95 -23.26
C VAL A 65 14.24 9.06 -23.30
N VAL A 66 14.89 9.18 -22.13
CA VAL A 66 16.33 9.45 -22.00
C VAL A 66 17.16 8.18 -22.08
N ASP A 67 16.81 7.16 -21.30
CA ASP A 67 17.65 5.95 -21.17
C ASP A 67 17.30 4.89 -22.24
N LEU A 68 16.02 4.83 -22.64
CA LEU A 68 15.51 3.85 -23.61
C LEU A 68 15.23 4.44 -25.00
N ASN A 69 15.58 5.71 -25.24
CA ASN A 69 15.45 6.41 -26.52
C ASN A 69 14.07 6.26 -27.19
N LYS A 70 12.99 6.24 -26.41
CA LYS A 70 11.62 6.26 -26.95
C LYS A 70 11.22 7.69 -27.28
N SER A 71 10.53 7.87 -28.41
CA SER A 71 10.00 9.20 -28.73
C SER A 71 8.82 9.53 -27.80
N PRO A 72 8.62 10.81 -27.43
CA PRO A 72 7.48 11.22 -26.63
C PRO A 72 6.13 10.78 -27.23
N GLU A 73 6.01 10.80 -28.56
CA GLU A 73 4.81 10.38 -29.28
C GLU A 73 4.54 8.89 -29.10
N GLN A 74 5.58 8.05 -29.17
CA GLN A 74 5.45 6.61 -28.95
C GLN A 74 4.99 6.29 -27.52
N VAL A 75 5.55 6.99 -26.53
CA VAL A 75 5.15 6.81 -25.12
C VAL A 75 3.70 7.27 -24.91
N PHE A 76 3.31 8.40 -25.50
CA PHE A 76 1.94 8.90 -25.44
C PHE A 76 0.94 7.95 -26.10
N ASP A 77 1.27 7.41 -27.27
CA ASP A 77 0.44 6.42 -27.97
C ASP A 77 0.30 5.12 -27.18
N ALA A 78 1.36 4.67 -26.48
CA ALA A 78 1.29 3.52 -25.60
C ALA A 78 0.33 3.76 -24.42
N ILE A 79 0.41 4.93 -23.77
CA ILE A 79 -0.46 5.29 -22.64
C ILE A 79 -1.93 5.37 -23.08
N LYS A 80 -2.23 5.91 -24.27
CA LYS A 80 -3.60 5.95 -24.80
C LYS A 80 -4.24 4.57 -24.96
N ASN A 81 -3.44 3.56 -25.26
CA ASN A 81 -3.90 2.20 -25.50
C ASN A 81 -3.74 1.28 -24.27
N GLN A 82 -3.13 1.77 -23.18
CA GLN A 82 -2.93 1.00 -21.96
C GLN A 82 -4.20 1.01 -21.11
N THR A 83 -4.63 -0.16 -20.66
CA THR A 83 -5.74 -0.33 -19.71
C THR A 83 -5.29 -1.17 -18.53
N VAL A 84 -5.58 -0.69 -17.31
CA VAL A 84 -5.36 -1.43 -16.06
C VAL A 84 -6.72 -1.72 -15.46
N ASP A 85 -7.10 -2.99 -15.36
CA ASP A 85 -8.36 -3.43 -14.77
C ASP A 85 -8.11 -4.11 -13.42
N LEU A 86 -8.68 -3.55 -12.35
CA LEU A 86 -8.54 -4.06 -10.99
C LEU A 86 -9.82 -4.78 -10.57
N VAL A 87 -9.76 -6.11 -10.54
CA VAL A 87 -10.90 -6.95 -10.11
C VAL A 87 -10.86 -7.15 -8.60
N LEU A 88 -11.82 -6.53 -7.90
CA LEU A 88 -11.94 -6.66 -6.45
C LEU A 88 -12.55 -8.01 -6.06
N THR A 89 -11.90 -8.71 -5.14
CA THR A 89 -12.37 -9.99 -4.60
C THR A 89 -12.86 -9.83 -3.16
N ALA A 90 -13.69 -10.76 -2.69
CA ALA A 90 -14.04 -10.81 -1.28
C ALA A 90 -12.79 -11.10 -0.43
N HIS A 91 -12.70 -10.45 0.73
CA HIS A 91 -11.65 -10.74 1.72
C HIS A 91 -11.98 -12.06 2.45
N PRO A 92 -11.03 -13.00 2.61
CA PRO A 92 -11.31 -14.38 3.04
C PRO A 92 -11.81 -14.51 4.48
N THR A 93 -11.49 -13.57 5.38
CA THR A 93 -11.75 -13.69 6.82
C THR A 93 -12.52 -12.52 7.43
N GLN A 94 -12.62 -11.39 6.73
CA GLN A 94 -13.09 -10.14 7.32
C GLN A 94 -13.73 -9.23 6.30
N SER A 95 -15.04 -9.00 6.42
CA SER A 95 -15.72 -7.91 5.72
C SER A 95 -15.76 -6.68 6.62
N VAL A 96 -15.00 -5.64 6.28
CA VAL A 96 -14.98 -4.38 7.04
C VAL A 96 -16.17 -3.52 6.62
N ARG A 97 -17.00 -3.10 7.61
CA ARG A 97 -18.13 -2.19 7.34
C ARG A 97 -17.62 -0.78 7.04
N ARG A 98 -18.30 -0.08 6.12
CA ARG A 98 -18.01 1.33 5.78
C ARG A 98 -17.92 2.26 6.99
N SER A 99 -18.77 2.05 8.00
CA SER A 99 -18.76 2.84 9.24
C SER A 99 -17.50 2.63 10.08
N LEU A 100 -16.84 1.47 9.98
CA LEU A 100 -15.57 1.21 10.65
C LEU A 100 -14.42 1.91 9.90
N LEU A 101 -14.41 1.83 8.57
CA LEU A 101 -13.43 2.54 7.74
C LEU A 101 -13.44 4.05 8.00
N GLN A 102 -14.63 4.64 8.14
CA GLN A 102 -14.77 6.06 8.49
C GLN A 102 -14.22 6.42 9.87
N LYS A 103 -14.20 5.48 10.83
CA LYS A 103 -13.60 5.72 12.15
C LYS A 103 -12.07 5.67 12.10
N TYR A 104 -11.50 4.83 11.25
CA TYR A 104 -10.05 4.76 11.08
C TYR A 104 -9.48 5.99 10.36
N GLY A 105 -10.26 6.63 9.49
CA GLY A 105 -9.85 7.85 8.78
C GLY A 105 -10.13 9.18 9.49
N ARG A 106 -10.63 9.17 10.74
CA ARG A 106 -10.83 10.37 11.56
C ARG A 106 -9.57 10.66 12.38
#